data_AF-A0A2E6UQ30-F1
#
_entry.id   AF-A0A2E6UQ30-F1
#
_cell.length_a   1.000
_cell.length_b   1.000
_cell.length_c   1.000
_cell.angle_alpha   90.00
_cell.angle_beta   90.00
_cell.angle_gamma   90.00
#
_symmetry.space_group_name_H-M   'P 1'
#
loop_
_entity.id
_entity.type
_entity.pdbx_description
1 polymer ?
#
loop_
_entity_poly.entity_id
_entity_poly.type
_entity_poly.pdbx_seq_one_letter_code
_entity_poly.pdbx_strand_id
1 'polypeptide(L)'
;MGILDKAKEIGGKVNESIATFSSDEVIANTVIKAVGKQEKINEILKNKGSNYRVADIELGMGIPPTVTFGLRRVKENIDSSDSFYAVEDVPSETEKLDNK
;
A
#
# COMPACT_ATOMS: atom_id res chain seq x y z
N MET A 1 33.53 -15.20 -37.71
CA MET A 1 32.22 -14.63 -37.30
C MET A 1 32.45 -13.16 -37.01
N GLY A 2 31.93 -12.30 -37.87
CA GLY A 2 32.20 -10.85 -37.82
C GLY A 2 31.39 -10.16 -36.73
N ILE A 3 31.80 -8.95 -36.38
CA ILE A 3 31.03 -8.02 -35.52
C ILE A 3 29.58 -7.81 -36.00
N LEU A 4 29.33 -7.91 -37.32
CA LEU A 4 28.00 -7.89 -37.94
C LEU A 4 27.14 -9.11 -37.57
N ASP A 5 27.75 -10.30 -37.44
CA ASP A 5 27.05 -11.52 -37.04
C ASP A 5 26.61 -11.43 -35.57
N LYS A 6 27.46 -10.88 -34.70
CA LYS A 6 27.14 -10.63 -33.28
C LYS A 6 26.00 -9.61 -33.10
N ALA A 7 25.96 -8.55 -33.92
CA ALA A 7 24.87 -7.56 -33.85
C ALA A 7 23.50 -8.17 -34.22
N LYS A 8 23.49 -9.06 -35.22
CA LYS A 8 22.27 -9.78 -35.64
C LYS A 8 21.80 -10.78 -34.59
N GLU A 9 22.73 -11.47 -33.92
CA GLU A 9 22.45 -12.40 -32.82
C GLU A 9 21.90 -11.67 -31.58
N ILE A 10 22.42 -10.48 -31.26
CA ILE A 10 21.91 -9.65 -30.16
C ILE A 10 20.49 -9.15 -30.47
N GLY A 11 20.23 -8.74 -31.72
CA GLY A 11 18.88 -8.33 -32.16
C GLY A 11 17.83 -9.45 -32.04
N GLY A 12 18.23 -10.70 -32.33
CA GLY A 12 17.36 -11.87 -32.16
C GLY A 12 16.98 -12.16 -30.69
N LYS A 13 17.92 -12.02 -29.76
CA LYS A 13 17.71 -12.28 -28.32
C LYS A 13 16.77 -11.27 -27.64
N VAL A 14 16.70 -10.03 -28.13
CA VAL A 14 15.75 -9.02 -27.63
C VAL A 14 14.31 -9.35 -28.05
N ASN A 15 14.12 -9.89 -29.26
CA ASN A 15 12.79 -10.21 -29.77
C ASN A 15 12.14 -11.42 -29.07
N GLU A 16 12.95 -12.41 -28.66
CA GLU A 16 12.49 -13.59 -27.92
C GLU A 16 12.20 -13.28 -26.44
N SER A 17 12.93 -12.32 -25.87
CA SER A 17 12.67 -11.80 -24.52
C SER A 17 11.30 -11.10 -24.43
N ILE A 18 10.88 -10.38 -25.48
CA ILE A 18 9.60 -9.66 -25.55
C ILE A 18 8.40 -10.62 -25.47
N ALA A 19 8.45 -11.79 -26.11
CA ALA A 19 7.41 -12.81 -26.02
C ALA A 19 7.34 -13.50 -24.64
N THR A 20 8.47 -13.56 -23.93
CA THR A 20 8.54 -14.13 -22.58
C THR A 20 7.85 -13.23 -21.55
N PHE A 21 7.94 -11.90 -21.72
CA PHE A 21 7.30 -10.92 -20.83
C PHE A 21 5.78 -10.83 -20.97
N SER A 22 5.19 -11.39 -22.04
CA SER A 22 3.73 -11.43 -22.24
C SER A 22 3.08 -12.74 -21.81
N SER A 23 3.82 -13.64 -21.16
CA SER A 23 3.25 -14.91 -20.68
C SER A 23 2.32 -14.70 -19.47
N ASP A 24 1.25 -15.48 -19.40
CA ASP A 24 0.29 -15.46 -18.29
C ASP A 24 0.99 -15.68 -16.94
N GLU A 25 2.04 -16.50 -16.92
CA GLU A 25 2.83 -16.76 -15.71
C GLU A 25 3.61 -15.52 -15.24
N VAL A 26 4.16 -14.72 -16.16
CA VAL A 26 4.82 -13.45 -15.82
C VAL A 26 3.81 -12.44 -15.31
N ILE A 27 2.62 -12.39 -15.91
CA ILE A 27 1.52 -11.53 -15.46
C ILE A 27 1.09 -11.92 -14.05
N ALA A 28 0.81 -13.21 -13.79
CA ALA A 28 0.42 -13.71 -12.48
C ALA A 28 1.49 -13.41 -11.40
N ASN A 29 2.76 -13.66 -11.71
CA ASN A 29 3.87 -13.33 -10.81
C ASN A 29 3.97 -11.83 -10.53
N THR A 30 3.65 -11.00 -11.51
CA THR A 30 3.64 -9.54 -11.36
C THR A 30 2.51 -9.09 -10.43
N VAL A 31 1.31 -9.67 -10.57
CA VAL A 31 0.18 -9.39 -9.67
C VAL A 31 0.52 -9.79 -8.23
N ILE A 32 1.03 -11.00 -8.01
CA ILE A 32 1.41 -11.48 -6.67
C ILE A 32 2.43 -10.54 -6.03
N LYS A 33 3.45 -10.11 -6.78
CA LYS A 33 4.47 -9.17 -6.29
C LYS A 33 3.90 -7.78 -6.01
N ALA A 34 2.96 -7.29 -6.83
CA ALA A 34 2.33 -5.99 -6.65
C ALA A 34 1.49 -5.95 -5.37
N VAL A 35 0.67 -6.97 -5.12
CA VAL A 35 -0.14 -7.10 -3.90
C VAL A 35 0.75 -7.21 -2.66
N GLY A 36 1.77 -8.07 -2.69
CA GLY A 36 2.71 -8.16 -1.57
C GLY A 36 3.50 -6.87 -1.31
N LYS A 37 3.71 -6.03 -2.34
CA LYS A 37 4.27 -4.67 -2.15
C LYS A 37 3.26 -3.71 -1.56
N GLN A 38 1.99 -3.75 -2.00
CA GLN A 38 0.92 -2.92 -1.42
C GLN A 38 0.84 -3.11 0.10
N GLU A 39 0.81 -4.35 0.58
CA GLU A 39 0.71 -4.66 2.02
C GLU A 39 1.88 -4.05 2.80
N LYS A 40 3.12 -4.34 2.37
CA LYS A 40 4.33 -3.81 3.00
C LYS A 40 4.40 -2.28 2.96
N ILE A 41 4.03 -1.65 1.85
CA ILE A 41 3.99 -0.19 1.72
C ILE A 41 2.98 0.39 2.71
N ASN A 42 1.79 -0.21 2.82
CA ASN A 42 0.74 0.26 3.74
C ASN A 42 1.16 0.15 5.21
N GLU A 43 1.84 -0.94 5.60
CA GLU A 43 2.43 -1.07 6.93
C GLU A 43 3.47 0.01 7.21
N ILE A 44 4.40 0.24 6.26
CA ILE A 44 5.42 1.29 6.39
C ILE A 44 4.76 2.67 6.50
N LEU A 45 3.75 2.96 5.68
CA LEU A 45 3.01 4.23 5.72
C LEU A 45 2.29 4.41 7.05
N LYS A 46 1.70 3.34 7.60
CA LYS A 46 1.09 3.35 8.94
C LYS A 46 2.11 3.64 10.03
N ASN A 47 3.24 2.94 10.03
CA ASN A 47 4.29 3.13 11.05
C ASN A 47 4.92 4.53 10.98
N LYS A 48 4.87 5.18 9.82
CA LYS A 48 5.31 6.56 9.62
C LYS A 48 4.25 7.62 9.95
N GLY A 49 3.07 7.22 10.41
CA GLY A 49 1.96 8.15 10.70
C GLY A 49 1.38 8.82 9.44
N SER A 50 1.60 8.25 8.26
CA SER A 50 0.95 8.74 7.04
C SER A 50 -0.53 8.39 7.09
N ASN A 51 -1.38 9.29 6.60
CA ASN A 51 -2.80 9.05 6.41
C ASN A 51 -3.15 8.57 4.99
N TYR A 52 -2.17 8.18 4.18
CA TYR A 52 -2.38 7.61 2.85
C TYR A 52 -2.09 6.11 2.82
N ARG A 53 -2.89 5.37 2.07
CA ARG A 53 -2.67 3.94 1.79
C ARG A 53 -2.83 3.69 0.29
N VAL A 54 -2.11 2.70 -0.21
CA VAL A 54 -2.39 2.07 -1.50
C VAL A 54 -3.77 1.42 -1.40
N ALA A 55 -4.68 1.88 -2.26
CA ALA A 55 -6.07 1.44 -2.31
C ALA A 55 -6.39 0.68 -3.60
N ASP A 56 -5.65 0.99 -4.67
CA ASP A 56 -5.90 0.45 -6.00
C ASP A 56 -4.57 0.01 -6.63
N ILE A 57 -4.59 -1.09 -7.39
CA ILE A 57 -3.47 -1.55 -8.22
C ILE A 57 -3.97 -1.64 -9.65
N GLU A 58 -3.29 -0.96 -10.56
CA GLU A 58 -3.51 -1.09 -12.00
C GLU A 58 -2.31 -1.78 -12.65
N LEU A 59 -2.59 -2.73 -13.54
CA LEU A 59 -1.58 -3.44 -14.33
C LEU A 59 -1.69 -3.02 -15.80
N GLY A 60 -0.68 -2.32 -16.30
CA GLY A 60 -0.54 -2.04 -17.73
C GLY A 60 0.07 -3.23 -18.46
N MET A 61 -0.66 -3.82 -19.41
CA MET A 61 -0.18 -4.97 -20.21
C MET A 61 0.76 -4.57 -21.36
N GLY A 62 1.55 -3.51 -21.16
CA GLY A 62 2.66 -3.19 -22.05
C GLY A 62 3.72 -4.29 -22.02
N ILE A 63 4.67 -4.25 -22.95
CA ILE A 63 5.87 -5.08 -22.85
C ILE A 63 7.06 -4.14 -22.58
N PRO A 64 7.65 -4.18 -21.37
CA PRO A 64 7.29 -5.00 -20.21
C PRO A 64 6.03 -4.50 -19.46
N PRO A 65 5.34 -5.35 -18.67
CA PRO A 65 4.16 -4.95 -17.93
C PRO A 65 4.51 -3.93 -16.84
N THR A 66 3.60 -2.99 -16.58
CA THR A 66 3.79 -1.92 -15.61
C THR A 66 2.77 -2.01 -14.48
N VAL A 67 3.17 -1.64 -13.26
CA VAL A 67 2.29 -1.60 -12.08
C VAL A 67 2.20 -0.16 -11.60
N THR A 68 0.97 0.33 -11.47
CA THR A 68 0.66 1.65 -10.92
C THR A 68 -0.14 1.49 -9.62
N PHE A 69 0.29 2.16 -8.56
CA PHE A 69 -0.42 2.17 -7.27
C PHE A 69 -1.24 3.44 -7.11
N GLY A 70 -2.55 3.27 -6.93
CA GLY A 70 -3.46 4.35 -6.54
C GLY A 70 -3.41 4.58 -5.04
N LEU A 71 -3.14 5.82 -4.62
CA LEU A 71 -3.10 6.21 -3.21
C LEU A 71 -4.40 6.91 -2.82
N ARG A 72 -4.94 6.54 -1.66
CA ARG A 72 -6.10 7.20 -1.07
C ARG A 72 -5.82 7.61 0.36
N ARG A 73 -6.31 8.79 0.73
CA ARG A 73 -6.33 9.21 2.13
C ARG A 73 -7.36 8.38 2.89
N VAL A 74 -6.94 7.78 3.99
CA VAL A 74 -7.81 7.13 4.97
C VAL A 74 -8.00 8.08 6.15
N LYS A 75 -9.23 8.17 6.65
CA LYS A 75 -9.46 8.75 7.97
C LYS A 75 -8.86 7.78 8.98
N GLU A 76 -7.93 8.24 9.79
CA GLU A 76 -7.63 7.53 11.03
C GLU A 76 -8.90 7.60 11.85
N ASN A 77 -9.64 6.48 11.94
CA ASN A 77 -10.43 6.26 13.14
C ASN A 77 -9.37 6.19 14.23
N ILE A 78 -9.23 7.31 14.95
CA ILE A 78 -8.62 7.28 16.26
C ILE A 78 -9.51 6.31 17.01
N ASP A 79 -9.09 5.05 17.12
CA ASP A 79 -9.75 4.09 17.99
C ASP A 79 -9.58 4.65 19.40
N SER A 80 -10.57 5.43 19.82
CA SER A 80 -10.76 5.95 21.16
C SER A 80 -11.14 4.80 22.11
N SER A 81 -10.30 3.77 22.16
CA SER A 81 -10.46 2.61 23.01
C SER A 81 -9.14 2.35 23.74
N ASP A 82 -8.67 3.35 24.47
CA ASP A 82 -7.76 3.19 25.61
C ASP A 82 -7.63 4.53 26.36
N SER A 83 -8.62 4.83 27.19
CA SER A 83 -8.42 5.57 28.44
C SER A 83 -9.69 5.44 29.29
N PHE A 84 -9.82 4.27 29.91
CA PHE A 84 -10.63 4.09 31.09
C PHE A 84 -9.92 4.85 32.23
N TYR A 85 -10.33 6.09 32.50
CA TYR A 85 -10.12 6.70 33.80
C TYR A 85 -11.48 6.75 34.50
N ALA A 86 -11.70 5.79 35.39
CA ALA A 86 -12.65 5.94 36.47
C ALA A 86 -12.24 7.17 37.28
N VAL A 87 -13.14 8.14 37.43
CA VAL A 87 -13.05 9.14 38.50
C VAL A 87 -14.23 8.88 39.42
N GLU A 88 -13.87 8.53 40.64
CA GLU A 88 -14.71 8.15 41.77
C GLU A 88 -15.72 9.24 42.14
N ASP A 89 -16.81 8.80 42.76
CA ASP A 89 -17.91 9.59 43.33
C ASP A 89 -17.48 10.95 43.91
N VAL A 90 -18.09 12.03 43.41
CA VAL A 90 -18.07 13.35 44.05
C VAL A 90 -19.28 13.44 44.99
N PRO A 91 -19.11 13.62 46.31
CA PRO A 91 -20.24 13.76 47.22
C PRO A 91 -20.92 15.11 47.02
N SER A 92 -22.26 15.09 46.96
CA SER A 92 -23.12 16.26 46.89
C SER A 92 -23.19 16.98 48.23
N GLU A 93 -22.49 18.11 48.39
CA GLU A 93 -22.79 19.10 49.44
C GLU A 93 -23.84 20.08 48.92
N THR A 94 -25.09 19.94 49.38
CA THR A 94 -26.08 21.00 49.27
C THR A 94 -25.97 21.90 50.50
N GLU A 95 -25.47 23.11 50.29
CA GLU A 95 -25.48 24.22 51.24
C GLU A 95 -26.89 24.46 51.82
N LYS A 96 -26.94 24.59 53.14
CA LYS A 96 -28.12 25.00 53.90
C LYS A 96 -28.31 26.51 53.72
N LEU A 97 -29.42 26.90 53.09
CA LEU A 97 -29.92 28.27 53.15
C LEU A 97 -30.72 28.44 54.46
N ASP A 98 -30.02 28.80 55.53
CA ASP A 98 -30.61 29.51 56.66
C ASP A 98 -30.42 31.01 56.41
N ASN A 99 -31.51 31.74 56.16
CA ASN A 99 -31.54 33.14 56.61
C ASN A 99 -32.98 33.61 56.88
N LYS A 100 -33.28 33.59 58.18
CA LYS A 100 -34.09 34.48 59.03
C LYS A 100 -34.83 35.64 58.37
#